data_AF-A0A949E3E2-F1
#
_entry.id   AF-A0A949E3E2-F1
#
_cell.length_a   1.000
_cell.length_b   1.000
_cell.length_c   1.000
_cell.angle_alpha   90.00
_cell.angle_beta   90.00
_cell.angle_gamma   90.00
#
_symmetry.space_group_name_H-M   'P 1'
#
loop_
_entity.id
_entity.type
_entity.pdbx_description
1 polymer ?
#
loop_
_entity_poly.entity_id
_entity_poly.type
_entity_poly.pdbx_seq_one_letter_code
_entity_poly.pdbx_strand_id
1 'polypeptide(L)'
;DYVSGSGVARIFETISGKKKSALDIALLAQSGDVNALKTWEEFGKHLAVAVSWSINLIDPEIIILGGSIAKAFQFFSVSLEKHLRKQICPVPAKKTKVVNSKLGENAGFICIFR
;
A
#
# COMPACT_ATOMS: atom_id res chain seq x y z
N ASP A 1 -9.77 7.44 6.39
CA ASP A 1 -8.33 7.11 6.26
C ASP A 1 -8.09 5.64 5.94
N TYR A 2 -8.10 5.29 4.65
CA TYR A 2 -7.94 3.89 4.17
C TYR A 2 -6.47 3.45 4.02
N VAL A 3 -5.52 4.38 4.09
CA VAL A 3 -4.08 4.16 3.83
C VAL A 3 -3.24 4.12 5.12
N SER A 4 -3.90 4.03 6.28
CA SER A 4 -3.25 3.94 7.60
C SER A 4 -3.43 2.56 8.22
N GLY A 5 -2.74 2.28 9.35
CA GLY A 5 -2.95 1.04 10.10
C GLY A 5 -4.41 0.83 10.51
N SER A 6 -5.14 1.91 10.77
CA SER A 6 -6.59 1.88 11.01
C SER A 6 -7.39 1.49 9.77
N GLY A 7 -6.94 1.89 8.58
CA GLY A 7 -7.52 1.46 7.30
C GLY A 7 -7.42 -0.05 7.10
N VAL A 8 -6.25 -0.64 7.38
CA VAL A 8 -6.04 -2.09 7.33
C VAL A 8 -6.94 -2.81 8.33
N ALA A 9 -7.01 -2.32 9.58
CA ALA A 9 -7.86 -2.90 10.62
C ALA A 9 -9.34 -2.90 10.21
N ARG A 10 -9.82 -1.82 9.58
CA ARG A 10 -11.20 -1.71 9.09
C ARG A 10 -11.51 -2.65 7.93
N ILE A 11 -10.58 -2.80 6.97
CA ILE A 11 -10.72 -3.76 5.87
C ILE A 11 -10.79 -5.18 6.45
N PHE A 12 -9.92 -5.51 7.41
CA PHE A 12 -9.90 -6.82 8.04
C PHE A 12 -11.17 -7.11 8.84
N GLU A 13 -11.71 -6.12 9.56
CA GLU A 13 -12.97 -6.24 10.27
C GLU A 13 -14.13 -6.52 9.30
N THR A 14 -14.14 -5.87 8.14
CA THR A 14 -15.14 -6.09 7.10
C THR A 14 -15.07 -7.50 6.49
N ILE A 15 -13.86 -8.04 6.31
CA ILE A 15 -13.64 -9.36 5.69
C ILE A 15 -13.83 -10.50 6.69
N SER A 16 -13.31 -10.36 7.91
CA SER A 16 -13.22 -11.44 8.90
C SER A 16 -14.28 -11.37 10.01
N GLY A 17 -14.98 -10.23 10.15
CA GLY A 17 -15.86 -9.94 11.28
C GLY A 17 -15.13 -9.72 12.61
N LYS A 18 -13.79 -9.69 12.61
CA LYS A 18 -12.96 -9.55 13.82
C LYS A 18 -12.13 -8.27 13.75
N LYS A 19 -12.01 -7.60 14.89
CA LYS A 19 -11.14 -6.43 15.01
C LYS A 19 -9.75 -6.86 15.46
N LYS A 20 -8.73 -6.51 14.68
CA LYS A 20 -7.31 -6.76 14.98
C LYS A 20 -6.44 -5.56 14.58
N SER A 21 -5.27 -5.44 15.21
CA SER A 21 -4.31 -4.41 14.82
C SER A 21 -3.66 -4.75 13.48
N ALA A 22 -3.18 -3.74 12.74
CA ALA A 22 -2.46 -3.96 11.49
C ALA A 22 -1.23 -4.87 11.67
N LEU A 23 -0.59 -4.81 12.84
CA LEU A 23 0.55 -5.67 13.17
C LEU A 23 0.13 -7.13 13.30
N ASP A 24 -0.95 -7.40 14.03
CA ASP A 24 -1.49 -8.77 14.15
C ASP A 24 -1.95 -9.31 12.79
N ILE A 25 -2.54 -8.46 11.96
CA ILE A 25 -2.98 -8.84 10.62
C ILE A 25 -1.76 -9.16 9.73
N ALA A 26 -0.64 -8.45 9.88
CA ALA A 26 0.61 -8.80 9.19
C ALA A 26 1.18 -10.14 9.68
N LEU A 27 1.11 -10.44 10.98
CA LEU A 27 1.53 -11.74 11.53
C LEU A 27 0.64 -12.88 11.02
N LEU A 28 -0.68 -12.66 10.95
CA LEU A 28 -1.62 -13.63 10.40
C LEU A 28 -1.34 -13.90 8.91
N ALA A 29 -1.04 -12.86 8.15
CA ALA A 29 -0.65 -12.98 6.75
C ALA A 29 0.65 -13.80 6.59
N GLN A 30 1.63 -13.61 7.48
CA GLN A 30 2.84 -14.46 7.52
C GLN A 30 2.51 -15.93 7.80
N SER A 31 1.52 -16.20 8.65
CA SER A 31 1.06 -17.57 8.91
C SER A 31 0.15 -18.15 7.83
N GLY A 32 -0.12 -17.41 6.74
CA GLY A 32 -0.95 -17.85 5.63
C GLY A 32 -2.46 -17.72 5.86
N ASP A 33 -2.90 -16.90 6.81
CA ASP A 33 -4.33 -16.65 7.04
C ASP A 33 -4.97 -15.99 5.81
N VAL A 34 -6.00 -16.64 5.27
CA VAL A 34 -6.64 -16.23 4.02
C VAL A 34 -7.33 -14.86 4.15
N ASN A 35 -7.92 -14.55 5.31
CA ASN A 35 -8.60 -13.27 5.50
C ASN A 35 -7.58 -12.13 5.62
N ALA A 36 -6.45 -12.38 6.28
CA ALA A 36 -5.36 -11.42 6.39
C ALA A 36 -4.71 -11.15 5.02
N LEU A 37 -4.44 -12.19 4.23
CA LEU A 37 -3.91 -12.04 2.87
C LEU A 37 -4.86 -11.25 1.97
N LYS A 38 -6.17 -11.58 1.99
CA LYS A 38 -7.19 -10.81 1.25
C LYS A 38 -7.29 -9.36 1.70
N THR A 39 -7.12 -9.11 3.01
CA THR A 39 -7.11 -7.75 3.55
C THR A 39 -5.96 -6.94 2.96
N TRP A 40 -4.76 -7.51 2.91
CA TRP A 40 -3.60 -6.83 2.32
C TRP A 40 -3.76 -6.65 0.80
N GLU A 41 -4.37 -7.61 0.11
CA GLU A 41 -4.68 -7.47 -1.31
C GLU A 41 -5.62 -6.29 -1.58
N GLU A 42 -6.73 -6.17 -0.84
CA GLU A 42 -7.67 -5.04 -0.97
C GLU A 42 -7.03 -3.72 -0.52
N PHE A 43 -6.18 -3.75 0.51
CA PHE A 43 -5.39 -2.57 0.90
C PHE A 43 -4.51 -2.09 -0.25
N GLY A 44 -3.78 -2.98 -0.93
CA GLY A 44 -2.94 -2.65 -2.08
C GLY A 44 -3.72 -1.99 -3.22
N LYS A 45 -4.95 -2.46 -3.47
CA LYS A 45 -5.85 -1.88 -4.48
C LYS A 45 -6.32 -0.47 -4.11
N HIS A 46 -6.71 -0.23 -2.85
CA HIS A 46 -7.06 1.12 -2.40
C HIS A 46 -5.86 2.06 -2.43
N LEU A 47 -4.68 1.57 -2.05
CA LEU A 47 -3.44 2.34 -2.12
C LEU A 47 -3.11 2.71 -3.57
N ALA A 48 -3.30 1.79 -4.52
CA ALA A 48 -3.08 2.08 -5.95
C ALA A 48 -3.90 3.26 -6.45
N VAL A 49 -5.17 3.35 -6.04
CA VAL A 49 -6.04 4.50 -6.38
C VAL A 49 -5.46 5.79 -5.82
N ALA A 50 -5.13 5.82 -4.53
CA ALA A 50 -4.57 7.02 -3.92
C ALA A 50 -3.26 7.45 -4.61
N VAL A 51 -2.39 6.49 -4.90
CA VAL A 51 -1.09 6.72 -5.54
C VAL A 51 -1.24 7.16 -7.00
N SER A 52 -2.18 6.58 -7.76
CA SER A 52 -2.38 6.94 -9.17
C SER A 52 -2.83 8.39 -9.32
N TRP A 53 -3.63 8.89 -8.39
CA TRP A 53 -4.04 10.30 -8.36
C TRP A 53 -2.84 11.22 -8.12
N SER A 54 -1.95 10.87 -7.19
CA SER A 54 -0.70 11.60 -7.00
C SER A 54 0.14 11.58 -8.27
N ILE A 55 0.32 10.42 -8.91
CA ILE A 55 1.13 10.32 -10.13
C ILE A 55 0.56 11.17 -11.26
N ASN A 56 -0.75 11.08 -11.50
CA ASN A 56 -1.38 11.80 -12.60
C ASN A 56 -1.40 13.33 -12.37
N LEU A 57 -1.39 13.79 -11.11
CA LEU A 57 -1.46 15.21 -10.79
C LEU A 57 -0.09 15.90 -10.76
N ILE A 58 0.93 15.23 -10.21
CA ILE A 58 2.23 15.85 -9.91
C ILE A 58 3.43 15.16 -10.57
N ASP A 59 3.23 14.07 -11.32
CA ASP A 59 4.26 13.28 -12.03
C ASP A 59 5.56 13.09 -11.23
N PRO A 60 5.49 12.49 -10.02
CA PRO A 60 6.66 12.33 -9.16
C PRO A 60 7.61 11.28 -9.75
N GLU A 61 8.91 11.50 -9.60
CA GLU A 61 9.91 10.53 -10.06
C GLU A 61 9.93 9.29 -9.15
N ILE A 62 9.75 9.48 -7.85
CA ILE A 62 9.81 8.42 -6.83
C ILE A 62 8.70 8.59 -5.81
N ILE A 63 8.02 7.48 -5.49
CA ILE A 63 7.08 7.37 -4.37
C ILE A 63 7.67 6.42 -3.33
N ILE A 64 7.88 6.95 -2.13
CA ILE A 64 8.39 6.19 -0.99
C ILE A 64 7.24 5.87 -0.04
N LEU A 65 7.02 4.57 0.20
CA LEU A 65 6.10 4.09 1.22
C LEU A 65 6.87 3.87 2.52
N GLY A 66 6.50 4.64 3.56
CA GLY A 66 7.09 4.54 4.89
C GLY A 66 6.07 4.15 5.98
N GLY A 67 6.51 4.21 7.24
CA GLY A 67 5.71 3.89 8.41
C GLY A 67 5.56 2.38 8.70
N SER A 68 4.72 2.04 9.69
CA SER A 68 4.53 0.66 10.17
C SER A 68 3.98 -0.30 9.10
N ILE A 69 3.29 0.23 8.09
CA ILE A 69 2.69 -0.54 6.99
C ILE A 69 3.75 -1.00 5.97
N ALA A 70 4.87 -0.27 5.83
CA ALA A 70 5.96 -0.65 4.93
C ALA A 70 6.57 -2.03 5.28
N LYS A 71 6.47 -2.45 6.55
CA LYS A 71 6.88 -3.80 7.02
C LYS A 71 6.02 -4.92 6.39
N ALA A 72 4.78 -4.61 6.00
CA ALA A 72 3.85 -5.54 5.36
C ALA A 72 3.84 -5.46 3.82
N PHE A 73 4.77 -4.70 3.23
CA PHE A 73 4.80 -4.42 1.78
C PHE A 73 4.73 -5.67 0.90
N GLN A 74 5.37 -6.76 1.31
CA GLN A 74 5.35 -8.02 0.57
C GLN A 74 3.92 -8.56 0.32
N PHE A 75 2.97 -8.30 1.23
CA PHE A 75 1.61 -8.83 1.13
C PHE A 75 0.71 -8.05 0.18
N PHE A 76 1.04 -6.80 -0.12
CA PHE A 76 0.19 -5.93 -0.94
C PHE A 76 0.87 -5.34 -2.18
N SER A 77 2.20 -5.46 -2.30
CA SER A 77 3.00 -4.91 -3.40
C SER A 77 2.52 -5.36 -4.78
N VAL A 78 2.22 -6.65 -4.95
CA VAL A 78 1.72 -7.21 -6.22
C VAL A 78 0.35 -6.63 -6.57
N SER A 79 -0.57 -6.56 -5.60
CA SER A 79 -1.89 -5.96 -5.80
C SER A 79 -1.80 -4.48 -6.13
N LEU A 80 -0.94 -3.75 -5.40
CA LEU A 80 -0.64 -2.34 -5.63
C LEU A 80 -0.16 -2.13 -7.07
N GLU A 81 0.90 -2.80 -7.49
CA GLU A 81 1.48 -2.63 -8.82
C GLU A 81 0.47 -2.98 -9.94
N LYS A 82 -0.25 -4.09 -9.78
CA LYS A 82 -1.28 -4.54 -10.73
C LYS A 82 -2.37 -3.50 -10.93
N HIS A 83 -2.87 -2.90 -9.86
CA HIS A 83 -3.93 -1.89 -9.95
C HIS A 83 -3.39 -0.53 -10.40
N LEU A 84 -2.18 -0.18 -9.97
CA LEU A 84 -1.52 1.06 -10.33
C LEU A 84 -1.28 1.13 -11.85
N ARG A 85 -0.81 0.04 -12.46
CA ARG A 85 -0.65 -0.08 -13.93
C ARG A 85 -1.95 0.06 -14.72
N LYS A 86 -3.10 -0.25 -14.11
CA LYS A 86 -4.41 -0.07 -14.74
C LYS A 86 -4.93 1.36 -14.67
N GLN A 87 -4.41 2.16 -13.74
CA GLN A 87 -4.96 3.48 -13.41
C GLN A 87 -4.09 4.64 -13.87
N ILE A 88 -2.80 4.41 -14.16
CA ILE A 88 -1.91 5.42 -14.74
C ILE A 88 -1.99 5.35 -16.27
N CYS A 89 -2.09 6.50 -16.94
CA CYS A 89 -1.97 6.58 -18.39
C CYS A 89 -0.58 6.07 -18.87
N PRO A 90 -0.47 5.45 -20.05
CA PRO A 90 0.78 4.82 -20.50
C PRO A 90 1.98 5.77 -20.70
N VAL A 91 1.76 7.10 -20.70
CA VAL A 91 2.82 8.10 -20.98
C VAL A 91 3.65 8.46 -19.72
N PRO A 92 3.05 8.79 -18.55
CA PRO A 92 3.82 8.97 -17.30
C PRO A 92 4.32 7.64 -16.71
N ALA A 93 3.58 6.54 -16.91
CA ALA A 93 3.82 5.24 -16.27
C ALA A 93 5.19 4.59 -16.54
N LYS A 94 5.93 5.04 -17.56
CA LYS A 94 7.24 4.46 -17.91
C LYS A 94 8.39 4.90 -16.99
N LYS A 95 8.21 5.91 -16.12
CA LYS A 95 9.34 6.49 -15.36
C LYS A 95 9.22 6.45 -13.84
N THR A 96 8.01 6.46 -13.29
CA THR A 96 7.84 6.48 -11.82
C THR A 96 8.23 5.15 -11.19
N LYS A 97 9.19 5.17 -10.27
CA LYS A 97 9.59 4.00 -9.46
C LYS A 97 8.91 4.05 -8.10
N VAL A 98 8.18 3.00 -7.75
CA VAL A 98 7.68 2.80 -6.38
C VAL A 98 8.73 1.99 -5.62
N VAL A 99 9.29 2.56 -4.56
CA VAL A 99 10.34 1.93 -3.75
C VAL A 99 9.92 1.84 -2.29
N ASN A 100 10.24 0.72 -1.65
CA ASN A 100 10.04 0.55 -0.21
C ASN A 100 11.15 1.32 0.55
N SER A 101 10.77 2.14 1.52
CA SER A 101 11.73 2.82 2.40
C SER A 101 12.52 1.79 3.20
N LYS A 102 13.83 1.67 2.95
CA LYS A 102 14.77 1.05 3.88
C LYS A 102 15.10 1.94 5.09
N LEU A 103 14.60 3.18 5.15
CA LEU A 103 14.77 4.06 6.30
C LEU A 103 13.63 3.85 7.29
N GLY A 104 13.99 3.37 8.49
CA GLY A 104 13.09 3.10 9.61
C GLY A 104 12.26 4.30 10.06
N GLU A 105 11.27 3.95 10.89
CA GLU A 105 10.26 4.67 11.71
C GLU A 105 9.89 6.16 11.51
N ASN A 106 10.63 6.97 10.75
CA ASN A 106 10.37 8.41 10.55
C ASN A 106 10.11 8.86 9.10
N ALA A 107 9.97 7.94 8.14
CA ALA A 107 9.59 8.34 6.78
C ALA A 107 8.06 8.39 6.61
N GLY A 108 7.51 9.59 6.53
CA GLY A 108 6.19 9.84 5.93
C GLY A 108 6.21 9.56 4.42
N PHE A 109 5.08 9.79 3.76
CA PHE A 109 4.97 9.72 2.30
C PHE A 109 5.92 10.79 1.69
N ILE A 110 7.07 10.37 1.16
CA ILE A 110 8.06 11.28 0.57
C ILE A 110 7.97 11.10 -0.95
N CYS A 111 7.50 12.16 -1.62
CA CYS A 111 7.65 12.33 -3.06
C CYS A 111 8.90 13.16 -3.32
N ILE A 112 9.79 12.68 -4.19
CA ILE A 112 10.88 13.49 -4.73
C ILE A 112 10.39 14.09 -6.04
N PHE A 113 10.33 15.42 -6.09
CA PHE A 113 9.99 16.21 -7.27
C PHE A 113 11.25 16.56 -8.05
N ARG A 114 11.06 16.92 -9.32
CA ARG A 114 12.10 17.49 -10.17
C ARG A 114 12.14 19.01 -10.05
#